data_AF-A0A0B7N2Y9-F1
#
_entry.id   AF-A0A0B7N2Y9-F1
#
_cell.length_a   1.000
_cell.length_b   1.000
_cell.length_c   1.000
_cell.angle_alpha   90.00
_cell.angle_beta   90.00
_cell.angle_gamma   90.00
#
_symmetry.space_group_name_H-M   'P 1'
#
loop_
_entity.id
_entity.type
_entity.pdbx_description
1 polymer ?
#
loop_
_entity_poly.entity_id
_entity_poly.type
_entity_poly.pdbx_seq_one_letter_code
_entity_poly.pdbx_strand_id
1 'polypeptide(L)'
;MKDAVISIHPQTLSIYARRKGFGSYNPASLPMLKPSQIKKRLAWAREKVNWTPEQWRSVIWSDESKFNVNGSDGRIRVIRKEGERFSPDHVIYNGE
;
A
#
# COMPACT_ATOMS: atom_id res chain seq x y z
N MET A 1 -11.54 -20.35 -4.43
CA MET A 1 -11.30 -21.35 -5.49
C MET A 1 -11.80 -22.73 -5.05
N LYS A 2 -13.08 -22.88 -4.69
CA LYS A 2 -13.64 -24.20 -4.35
C LYS A 2 -14.60 -24.75 -5.41
N ASP A 3 -14.83 -24.02 -6.51
CA ASP A 3 -15.84 -24.38 -7.51
C ASP A 3 -15.29 -24.43 -8.94
N ALA A 4 -14.07 -24.93 -9.13
CA ALA A 4 -13.56 -25.24 -10.46
C ALA A 4 -13.62 -26.75 -10.70
N VAL A 5 -14.50 -27.18 -11.60
CA VAL A 5 -14.74 -28.59 -12.00
C VAL A 5 -13.54 -29.20 -12.77
N ILE A 6 -12.46 -28.44 -12.96
CA ILE A 6 -11.28 -28.86 -13.72
C ILE A 6 -10.08 -28.91 -12.77
N SER A 7 -9.54 -30.12 -12.57
CA SER A 7 -8.27 -30.32 -11.85
C SER A 7 -7.11 -29.90 -12.74
N ILE A 8 -6.55 -28.73 -12.47
CA ILE A 8 -5.39 -28.18 -13.18
C ILE A 8 -4.21 -28.11 -12.21
N HIS A 9 -3.03 -28.54 -12.66
CA HIS A 9 -1.82 -28.44 -11.85
C HIS A 9 -1.47 -26.96 -11.56
N PRO A 10 -1.12 -26.58 -10.31
CA PRO A 10 -0.82 -25.18 -9.93
C PRO A 10 0.26 -24.50 -10.78
N GLN A 11 1.23 -25.28 -11.26
CA GLN A 11 2.28 -24.80 -12.16
C GLN A 11 1.71 -24.28 -13.49
N THR A 12 0.72 -24.99 -14.04
CA THR A 12 0.05 -24.63 -15.29
C THR A 12 -0.67 -23.29 -15.14
N LEU A 13 -1.38 -23.10 -14.02
CA LEU A 13 -2.03 -21.82 -13.69
C LEU A 13 -1.01 -20.68 -13.54
N SER A 14 0.11 -20.93 -12.86
CA SER A 14 1.16 -19.93 -12.64
C SER A 14 1.84 -19.50 -13.95
N ILE A 15 2.14 -20.45 -14.84
CA ILE A 15 2.70 -20.17 -16.16
C ILE A 15 1.70 -19.38 -17.00
N TYR A 16 0.43 -19.80 -17.02
CA TYR A 16 -0.62 -19.12 -17.77
C TYR A 16 -0.84 -17.69 -17.28
N ALA A 17 -0.94 -17.48 -15.96
CA ALA A 17 -1.09 -16.16 -15.36
C ALA A 17 0.09 -15.24 -15.73
N ARG A 18 1.33 -15.74 -15.65
CA ARG A 18 2.53 -14.98 -16.05
C ARG A 18 2.50 -14.64 -17.54
N ARG A 19 2.14 -15.58 -18.42
CA ARG A 19 1.97 -15.34 -19.86
C ARG A 19 0.89 -14.30 -20.17
N LYS A 20 -0.14 -14.19 -19.32
CA LYS A 20 -1.18 -13.16 -19.40
C LYS A 20 -0.79 -11.83 -18.74
N GLY A 21 0.46 -11.69 -18.28
CA GLY A 21 1.01 -10.46 -17.71
C GLY A 21 0.75 -10.27 -16.22
N PHE A 22 0.23 -11.28 -15.52
CA PHE A 22 0.00 -11.21 -14.09
C PHE A 22 1.27 -11.57 -13.31
N GLY A 23 1.56 -10.77 -12.29
CA GLY A 23 2.62 -11.03 -11.32
C GLY A 23 2.09 -10.93 -9.90
N SER A 24 2.89 -11.42 -8.95
CA SER A 24 2.61 -11.27 -7.52
C SER A 24 3.37 -10.08 -6.95
N TYR A 25 2.67 -9.11 -6.39
CA TYR A 25 3.24 -7.86 -5.89
C TYR A 25 2.82 -7.58 -4.45
N ASN A 26 3.57 -6.70 -3.77
CA ASN A 26 3.08 -6.06 -2.56
C ASN A 26 1.99 -5.05 -2.97
N PRO A 27 0.84 -5.01 -2.28
CA PRO A 27 -0.17 -3.98 -2.53
C PRO A 27 0.36 -2.59 -2.15
N ALA A 28 -0.22 -1.55 -2.76
CA ALA A 28 0.01 -0.20 -2.25
C ALA A 28 -0.81 -0.02 -0.97
N SER A 29 -0.19 0.54 0.05
CA SER A 29 -0.82 0.88 1.32
C SER A 29 -1.13 2.38 1.30
N LEU A 30 -2.41 2.74 1.21
CA LEU A 30 -2.85 4.13 1.17
C LEU A 30 -3.67 4.47 2.42
N PRO A 31 -3.42 5.61 3.08
CA PRO A 31 -4.28 6.07 4.16
C PRO A 31 -5.65 6.47 3.60
N MET A 32 -6.72 6.09 4.29
CA MET A 32 -8.06 6.61 4.00
C MET A 32 -8.16 8.06 4.44
N LEU A 33 -7.99 8.99 3.49
CA LEU A 33 -8.10 10.42 3.76
C LEU A 33 -9.46 10.96 3.32
N LYS A 34 -10.15 11.61 4.26
CA LYS A 34 -11.32 12.44 3.98
C LYS A 34 -10.89 13.69 3.19
N PRO A 35 -11.75 14.25 2.33
CA PRO A 35 -11.42 15.45 1.55
C PRO A 35 -10.94 16.65 2.41
N SER A 36 -11.47 16.79 3.63
CA SER A 36 -11.03 17.81 4.59
C SER A 36 -9.59 17.60 5.06
N GLN A 37 -9.18 16.36 5.30
CA GLN A 37 -7.81 16.02 5.70
C GLN A 37 -6.83 16.28 4.55
N ILE A 38 -7.21 15.97 3.31
CA ILE A 38 -6.40 16.26 2.11
C ILE A 38 -6.14 17.77 2.01
N LYS A 39 -7.18 18.61 2.15
CA LYS A 39 -7.04 20.07 2.10
C LYS A 39 -6.11 20.60 3.18
N LYS A 40 -6.26 20.14 4.43
CA LYS A 40 -5.41 20.54 5.56
C LYS A 40 -3.94 20.15 5.33
N ARG A 41 -3.69 18.92 4.90
CA ARG A 41 -2.32 18.43 4.60
C ARG A 41 -1.69 19.21 3.46
N LEU A 42 -2.44 19.50 2.40
CA LEU A 42 -1.94 20.29 1.26
C LEU A 42 -1.60 21.73 1.67
N ALA A 43 -2.46 22.38 2.46
CA ALA A 43 -2.19 23.72 2.96
C ALA A 43 -0.93 23.75 3.83
N TRP A 44 -0.81 22.82 4.78
CA TRP A 44 0.36 22.69 5.65
C TRP A 44 1.66 22.47 4.85
N ALA A 45 1.62 21.59 3.84
CA ALA A 45 2.78 21.32 2.99
C ALA A 45 3.20 22.55 2.17
N ARG A 46 2.23 23.29 1.60
CA ARG A 46 2.51 24.52 0.84
C ARG A 46 3.11 25.62 1.71
N GLU A 47 2.63 25.77 2.94
CA GLU A 47 3.14 26.76 3.89
C GLU A 47 4.61 26.50 4.24
N LYS A 48 5.01 25.23 4.32
CA LYS A 48 6.32 24.81 4.82
C LYS A 48 7.28 24.31 3.74
N VAL A 49 6.88 24.36 2.46
CA VAL A 49 7.70 23.86 1.32
C VAL A 49 9.05 24.59 1.21
N ASN A 50 9.10 25.86 1.61
CA ASN A 50 10.30 26.70 1.54
C ASN A 50 11.00 26.87 2.91
N TRP A 51 10.65 26.05 3.90
CA TRP A 51 11.31 26.13 5.20
C TRP A 51 12.79 25.77 5.11
N THR A 52 13.63 26.53 5.81
CA THR A 52 15.07 26.27 5.88
C THR A 52 15.38 25.08 6.80
N PRO A 53 16.55 24.45 6.67
CA PRO A 53 16.98 23.39 7.58
C PRO A 53 16.95 23.79 9.06
N GLU A 54 17.26 25.04 9.39
CA GLU A 54 17.24 25.58 10.77
C GLU A 54 15.81 25.64 11.33
N GLN A 55 14.84 26.02 10.48
CA GLN A 55 13.43 26.01 10.89
C GLN A 55 12.96 24.59 11.18
N TRP A 56 13.32 23.62 10.34
CA TRP A 56 13.02 22.20 10.61
C TRP A 56 13.65 21.67 11.90
N ARG A 57 14.87 22.10 12.23
CA ARG A 57 15.55 21.70 13.48
C ARG A 57 14.86 22.20 14.75
N SER A 58 14.09 23.29 14.65
CA SER A 58 13.32 23.80 15.80
C SER A 58 12.06 22.99 16.09
N VAL A 59 11.64 22.09 15.19
CA VAL A 59 10.44 21.27 15.38
C VAL A 59 10.76 20.05 16.24
N ILE A 60 10.05 19.90 17.35
CA ILE A 60 10.07 18.69 18.17
C ILE A 60 9.00 17.75 17.64
N TRP A 61 9.42 16.56 17.18
CA TRP A 61 8.53 15.51 16.68
C TRP A 61 8.29 14.46 17.75
N SER A 62 7.04 14.02 17.89
CA SER A 62 6.66 12.91 18.76
C SER A 62 5.72 11.99 17.99
N ASP A 63 5.92 10.68 18.10
CA ASP A 63 5.02 9.67 17.59
C ASP A 63 5.15 8.39 18.42
N GLU A 64 4.18 7.50 18.33
CA GLU A 64 4.20 6.19 18.97
C GLU A 64 4.41 5.10 17.91
N SER A 65 5.20 4.08 18.23
CA SER A 65 5.44 2.96 17.33
C SER A 65 5.21 1.62 18.04
N LYS A 66 4.51 0.72 17.36
CA LYS A 66 4.25 -0.65 17.84
C LYS A 66 5.44 -1.55 17.54
N PHE A 67 5.95 -2.23 18.57
CA PHE A 67 6.98 -3.27 18.44
C PHE A 67 6.41 -4.62 18.84
N ASN A 68 6.38 -5.57 17.89
CA ASN A 68 5.92 -6.94 18.15
C ASN A 68 7.07 -7.80 18.68
N VAL A 69 6.90 -8.45 19.84
CA VAL A 69 7.90 -9.36 20.42
C VAL A 69 7.87 -10.74 19.75
N ASN A 70 6.71 -11.16 19.24
CA ASN A 70 6.56 -12.41 18.52
C ASN A 70 5.54 -12.26 17.38
N GLY A 71 5.84 -12.85 16.22
CA GLY A 71 5.01 -12.76 15.02
C GLY A 71 5.21 -11.46 14.21
N SER A 72 4.81 -11.51 12.93
CA SER A 72 4.71 -10.33 12.06
C SER A 72 3.25 -10.06 11.75
N ASP A 73 2.89 -8.82 11.42
CA ASP A 73 1.51 -8.46 11.04
C ASP A 73 1.05 -9.12 9.71
N GLY A 74 1.87 -10.00 9.13
CA GLY A 74 1.58 -10.76 7.93
C GLY A 74 1.93 -9.99 6.66
N ARG A 75 2.34 -10.73 5.61
CA ARG A 75 2.64 -10.15 4.29
C ARG A 75 1.54 -10.50 3.30
N ILE A 76 0.67 -9.53 3.01
CA ILE A 76 -0.35 -9.68 1.97
C ILE A 76 0.29 -9.47 0.59
N ARG A 77 -0.12 -10.30 -0.37
CA ARG A 77 0.29 -10.20 -1.79
C ARG A 77 -0.94 -10.10 -2.67
N VAL A 78 -0.85 -9.28 -3.71
CA VAL A 78 -1.89 -9.14 -4.73
C VAL A 78 -1.37 -9.68 -6.06
N ILE A 79 -2.25 -10.38 -6.80
CA ILE A 79 -1.97 -10.79 -8.18
C ILE A 79 -2.57 -9.73 -9.10
N ARG A 80 -1.72 -9.04 -9.86
CA ARG A 80 -2.13 -7.96 -10.76
C ARG A 80 -1.16 -7.82 -11.92
N LYS A 81 -1.50 -7.02 -12.93
CA LYS A 81 -0.57 -6.63 -13.99
C LYS A 81 0.29 -5.43 -13.57
N GLU A 82 1.34 -5.20 -14.34
CA GLU A 82 2.12 -3.98 -14.24
C GLU A 82 1.25 -2.75 -14.56
N GLY A 83 1.50 -1.63 -13.90
CA GLY A 83 0.67 -0.41 -14.00
C GLY A 83 -0.55 -0.39 -13.08
N GLU A 84 -1.11 -1.53 -12.67
CA GLU A 84 -2.34 -1.58 -11.84
C GLU A 84 -2.09 -1.33 -10.34
N ARG A 85 -0.99 -0.66 -9.97
CA ARG A 85 -0.54 -0.53 -8.55
C ARG A 85 -1.55 0.20 -7.67
N PHE A 86 -2.22 1.19 -8.24
CA PHE A 86 -3.18 2.03 -7.55
C PHE A 86 -4.62 1.74 -7.97
N SER A 87 -4.86 0.59 -8.63
CA SER A 87 -6.22 0.13 -8.88
C SER A 87 -6.91 -0.14 -7.54
N PRO A 88 -8.16 0.32 -7.32
CA PRO A 88 -8.89 0.12 -6.07
C PRO A 88 -8.91 -1.34 -5.59
N ASP A 89 -8.92 -2.29 -6.53
CA ASP A 89 -8.95 -3.74 -6.24
C ASP A 89 -7.60 -4.30 -5.73
N HIS A 90 -6.53 -3.51 -5.77
CA HIS A 90 -5.16 -3.94 -5.46
C HIS A 90 -4.46 -3.06 -4.43
N VAL A 91 -5.20 -2.11 -3.87
CA VAL A 91 -4.75 -1.22 -2.81
C VAL A 91 -5.34 -1.70 -1.49
N ILE A 92 -4.52 -1.64 -0.44
CA ILE A 92 -5.02 -1.75 0.93
C ILE A 92 -5.20 -0.34 1.45
N TYR A 93 -6.44 -0.03 1.82
CA TYR A 93 -6.80 1.21 2.46
C TYR A 93 -6.64 1.04 3.97
N ASN A 94 -5.60 1.65 4.53
CA ASN A 94 -5.42 1.66 5.98
C ASN A 94 -6.26 2.81 6.54
N GLY A 95 -7.30 2.48 7.28
CA GLY A 95 -8.17 3.42 7.97
C GLY A 95 -8.48 2.85 9.34
N GLU A 96 -7.69 3.29 10.31
CA GLU A 96 -7.67 2.88 11.74
C GLU A 96 -7.28 1.41 12.00
#